data_AF-A0AAP8T2K8-F1
#
_entry.id   AF-A0AAP8T2K8-F1
#
_cell.length_a   1.000
_cell.length_b   1.000
_cell.length_c   1.000
_cell.angle_alpha   90.00
_cell.angle_beta   90.00
_cell.angle_gamma   90.00
#
_symmetry.space_group_name_H-M   'P 1'
#
loop_
_entity.id
_entity.type
_entity.pdbx_description
1 polymer ?
#
loop_
_entity_poly.entity_id
_entity_poly.type
_entity_poly.pdbx_seq_one_letter_code
_entity_poly.pdbx_strand_id
1 'polypeptide(L)'
;DLNHTGAHKINNTIGQALLAVKMGKRKIVAETGAGQHGVATATVCALLNLDCVIFMGAEDVRRQELNVFRMELLGAKVISVESGSATLKDAVNEALRYWVANVDDTHYLL
;
A
#
# COMPACT_ATOMS: atom_id res chain seq x y z
N ASP A 1 -13.34 11.03 8.63
CA ASP A 1 -13.10 12.05 7.59
C ASP A 1 -12.03 13.05 8.02
N LEU A 2 -12.02 13.53 9.27
CA LEU A 2 -11.03 14.51 9.75
C LEU A 2 -9.65 13.93 10.09
N ASN A 3 -9.52 12.61 10.19
CA ASN A 3 -8.21 11.97 10.34
C ASN A 3 -7.30 12.38 9.18
N HIS A 4 -6.01 12.55 9.44
CA HIS A 4 -5.03 12.69 8.36
C HIS A 4 -5.20 11.55 7.35
N THR A 5 -5.05 11.86 6.06
CA THR A 5 -5.41 11.04 4.87
C THR A 5 -6.90 10.87 4.57
N GLY A 6 -7.81 11.19 5.50
CA GLY A 6 -9.25 11.27 5.26
C GLY A 6 -10.06 10.06 5.72
N ALA A 7 -9.42 9.02 6.26
CA ALA A 7 -10.08 7.76 6.64
C ALA A 7 -9.49 7.14 7.92
N HIS A 8 -10.22 6.19 8.51
CA HIS A 8 -9.78 5.46 9.71
C HIS A 8 -8.54 4.57 9.47
N LYS A 9 -8.19 4.29 8.21
CA LYS A 9 -7.10 3.40 7.81
C LYS A 9 -5.73 3.88 8.31
N ILE A 10 -5.56 5.21 8.48
CA ILE A 10 -4.32 5.79 9.01
C ILE A 10 -3.92 5.21 10.37
N ASN A 11 -4.89 4.90 11.24
CA ASN A 11 -4.65 4.39 12.59
C ASN A 11 -3.89 3.05 12.56
N ASN A 12 -4.35 2.13 11.70
CA ASN A 12 -3.71 0.82 11.53
C ASN A 12 -2.35 0.97 10.85
N THR A 13 -2.26 1.78 9.79
CA THR A 13 -1.02 1.94 9.04
C THR A 13 0.14 2.49 9.87
N ILE A 14 -0.13 3.43 10.79
CA ILE A 14 0.89 3.94 11.72
C ILE A 14 1.42 2.81 12.60
N GLY A 15 0.52 2.04 13.22
CA GLY A 15 0.91 0.95 14.12
C GLY A 15 1.76 -0.11 13.43
N GLN A 16 1.36 -0.54 12.23
CA GLN A 16 2.10 -1.54 11.47
C GLN A 16 3.42 -1.01 10.90
N ALA A 17 3.46 0.24 10.43
CA ALA A 17 4.71 0.81 9.94
C ALA A 17 5.75 0.98 11.06
N LEU A 18 5.32 1.37 12.27
CA LEU A 18 6.19 1.39 13.45
C LEU A 18 6.67 -0.01 13.83
N LEU A 19 5.82 -1.03 13.71
CA LEU A 19 6.22 -2.42 13.91
C LEU A 19 7.26 -2.87 12.87
N ALA A 20 7.07 -2.52 11.60
CA ALA A 20 8.02 -2.84 10.53
C ALA A 20 9.40 -2.22 10.80
N VAL A 21 9.46 -0.95 11.21
CA VAL A 21 10.69 -0.28 11.64
C VAL A 21 11.33 -1.03 12.81
N LYS A 22 10.55 -1.41 13.82
CA LYS A 22 11.04 -2.16 14.98
C LYS A 22 11.58 -3.55 14.59
N MET A 23 11.00 -4.18 13.57
CA MET A 23 11.46 -5.45 12.99
C MET A 23 12.69 -5.29 12.08
N GLY A 24 13.17 -4.07 11.84
CA GLY A 24 14.30 -3.79 10.95
C GLY A 24 13.97 -3.90 9.45
N LYS A 25 12.68 -3.93 9.10
CA LYS A 25 12.23 -3.96 7.70
C LYS A 25 12.39 -2.58 7.08
N ARG A 26 12.79 -2.54 5.81
CA ARG A 26 13.03 -1.29 5.06
C ARG A 26 11.96 -1.02 4.01
N LYS A 27 11.20 -2.06 3.64
CA LYS A 27 10.17 -1.99 2.62
C LYS A 27 8.81 -2.36 3.18
N ILE A 28 7.79 -1.73 2.64
CA ILE A 28 6.39 -2.05 2.87
C ILE A 28 5.78 -2.45 1.55
N VAL A 29 5.07 -3.58 1.57
CA VAL A 29 4.11 -3.93 0.52
C VAL A 29 2.71 -3.78 1.09
N ALA A 30 1.77 -3.34 0.26
CA ALA A 30 0.34 -3.31 0.58
C ALA A 30 -0.48 -3.51 -0.69
N GLU A 31 -1.77 -3.77 -0.55
CA GLU A 31 -2.74 -3.73 -1.64
C GLU A 31 -3.76 -2.60 -1.45
N THR A 32 -4.50 -2.24 -2.49
CA THR A 32 -5.67 -1.39 -2.31
C THR A 32 -6.69 -1.56 -3.44
N GLY A 33 -7.96 -1.27 -3.12
CA GLY A 33 -9.06 -1.17 -4.09
C GLY A 33 -9.45 0.29 -4.25
N ALA A 34 -10.29 0.82 -3.36
CA ALA A 34 -10.69 2.23 -3.38
C ALA A 34 -9.54 3.25 -3.18
N GLY A 35 -8.32 2.81 -2.87
CA GLY A 35 -7.13 3.67 -2.75
C GLY A 35 -6.86 4.24 -1.36
N GLN A 36 -7.85 4.28 -0.47
CA GLN A 36 -7.68 4.89 0.86
C GLN A 36 -6.64 4.19 1.74
N HIS A 37 -6.54 2.86 1.66
CA HIS A 37 -5.52 2.11 2.39
C HIS A 37 -4.14 2.39 1.80
N GLY A 38 -4.02 2.35 0.48
CA GLY A 38 -2.76 2.66 -0.20
C GLY A 38 -2.26 4.08 0.08
N VAL A 39 -3.13 5.10 0.08
CA VAL A 39 -2.76 6.48 0.43
C VAL A 39 -2.27 6.56 1.88
N ALA A 40 -2.93 5.88 2.82
CA ALA A 40 -2.49 5.83 4.21
C ALA A 40 -1.12 5.15 4.36
N THR A 41 -0.92 4.00 3.72
CA THR A 41 0.36 3.27 3.68
C THR A 41 1.47 4.11 3.07
N ALA A 42 1.25 4.74 1.91
CA ALA A 42 2.23 5.61 1.27
C ALA A 42 2.62 6.80 2.17
N THR A 43 1.63 7.37 2.88
CA THR A 43 1.86 8.50 3.80
C THR A 43 2.77 8.11 4.95
N VAL A 44 2.51 6.98 5.62
CA VAL A 44 3.35 6.55 6.75
C VAL A 44 4.73 6.06 6.30
N CYS A 45 4.84 5.49 5.10
CA CYS A 45 6.13 5.11 4.52
C CYS A 45 6.98 6.34 4.22
N ALA A 46 6.38 7.37 3.61
CA ALA A 46 7.06 8.65 3.36
C ALA A 46 7.53 9.30 4.67
N LEU A 47 6.70 9.29 5.71
CA LEU A 47 7.05 9.83 7.03
C LEU A 47 8.23 9.09 7.68
N LEU A 48 8.30 7.77 7.51
CA LEU A 48 9.27 6.90 8.17
C LEU A 48 10.47 6.51 7.29
N ASN A 49 10.57 7.10 6.09
CA ASN A 49 11.60 6.77 5.09
C ASN A 49 11.66 5.26 4.76
N LEU A 50 10.50 4.64 4.54
CA LEU A 50 10.38 3.26 4.08
C LEU A 50 10.05 3.22 2.59
N ASP A 51 10.62 2.27 1.85
CA ASP A 51 10.18 2.02 0.47
C ASP A 51 8.76 1.46 0.48
N CYS A 52 7.89 1.92 -0.42
CA CYS A 52 6.49 1.52 -0.46
C CYS A 52 6.10 0.99 -1.84
N VAL A 53 5.60 -0.24 -1.88
CA VAL A 53 5.02 -0.87 -3.08
C VAL A 53 3.55 -1.15 -2.82
N ILE A 54 2.67 -0.67 -3.69
CA ILE A 54 1.22 -0.83 -3.54
C ILE A 54 0.67 -1.55 -4.76
N PHE A 55 0.06 -2.71 -4.56
CA PHE A 55 -0.66 -3.42 -5.61
C PHE A 55 -2.10 -2.93 -5.69
N MET A 56 -2.57 -2.66 -6.90
CA MET A 56 -3.94 -2.17 -7.12
C MET A 56 -4.48 -2.76 -8.41
N GLY A 57 -5.70 -3.28 -8.39
CA GLY A 57 -6.34 -3.85 -9.59
C GLY A 57 -6.46 -2.81 -10.71
N ALA A 58 -6.21 -3.19 -11.96
CA ALA A 58 -6.22 -2.26 -13.09
C ALA A 58 -7.56 -1.52 -13.27
N GLU A 59 -8.68 -2.16 -12.96
CA GLU A 59 -9.98 -1.52 -12.98
C GLU A 59 -10.11 -0.47 -11.86
N ASP A 60 -9.58 -0.77 -10.68
CA ASP A 60 -9.56 0.16 -9.55
C ASP A 60 -8.60 1.33 -9.80
N VAL A 61 -7.44 1.09 -10.42
CA VAL A 61 -6.50 2.15 -10.86
C VAL A 61 -7.21 3.15 -11.77
N ARG A 62 -7.95 2.67 -12.78
CA ARG A 62 -8.71 3.54 -13.70
C ARG A 62 -9.82 4.31 -12.98
N ARG A 63 -10.50 3.69 -12.01
CA ARG A 63 -11.61 4.33 -11.29
C ARG A 63 -11.15 5.32 -10.23
N GLN A 64 -9.93 5.17 -9.71
CA GLN A 64 -9.42 5.88 -8.55
C GLN A 64 -8.10 6.62 -8.84
N GLU A 65 -7.96 7.16 -10.05
CA GLU A 65 -6.73 7.83 -10.53
C GLU A 65 -6.20 8.89 -9.56
N LEU A 66 -7.08 9.65 -8.89
CA LEU A 66 -6.66 10.65 -7.90
C LEU A 66 -5.93 10.04 -6.70
N ASN A 67 -6.37 8.86 -6.23
CA ASN A 67 -5.67 8.18 -5.13
C ASN A 67 -4.36 7.56 -5.61
N VAL A 68 -4.31 7.07 -6.85
CA VAL A 68 -3.07 6.59 -7.50
C VAL A 68 -2.05 7.72 -7.55
N PHE A 69 -2.45 8.88 -8.08
CA PHE A 69 -1.61 10.07 -8.13
C PHE A 69 -1.09 10.49 -6.74
N ARG A 70 -1.95 10.47 -5.71
CA ARG A 70 -1.55 10.80 -4.34
C ARG A 70 -0.51 9.82 -3.78
N MET A 71 -0.65 8.52 -4.07
CA MET A 71 0.32 7.51 -3.64
C MET A 71 1.68 7.74 -4.31
N GLU A 72 1.69 8.01 -5.61
CA GLU A 72 2.92 8.28 -6.37
C GLU A 72 3.59 9.60 -5.96
N LEU A 73 2.81 10.64 -5.67
CA LEU A 73 3.31 11.91 -5.15
C LEU A 73 4.01 11.75 -3.79
N LEU A 74 3.56 10.78 -2.98
CA LEU A 74 4.19 10.40 -1.72
C LEU A 74 5.41 9.47 -1.90
N GLY A 75 5.79 9.14 -3.14
CA GLY A 75 6.94 8.30 -3.46
C GLY A 75 6.67 6.80 -3.46
N ALA A 76 5.42 6.36 -3.30
CA ALA A 76 5.08 4.94 -3.40
C ALA A 76 5.04 4.49 -4.87
N LYS A 77 5.50 3.27 -5.13
CA LYS A 77 5.35 2.61 -6.43
C LYS A 77 4.00 1.88 -6.48
N VAL A 78 3.11 2.32 -7.36
CA VAL A 78 1.83 1.63 -7.61
C VAL A 78 2.01 0.62 -8.74
N ILE A 79 1.66 -0.65 -8.49
CA ILE A 79 1.70 -1.73 -9.47
C ILE A 79 0.28 -2.12 -9.83
N SER A 80 -0.06 -1.92 -11.11
CA SER A 80 -1.36 -2.31 -11.66
C SER A 80 -1.43 -3.82 -11.86
N VAL A 81 -2.48 -4.45 -11.33
CA VAL A 81 -2.74 -5.89 -11.47
C VAL A 81 -3.80 -6.11 -12.53
N GLU A 82 -3.40 -6.70 -13.65
CA GLU A 82 -4.27 -6.99 -14.80
C GLU A 82 -4.89 -8.40 -14.74
N SER A 83 -4.43 -9.26 -13.84
CA SER A 83 -4.89 -10.63 -13.73
C SER A 83 -6.31 -10.73 -13.16
N GLY A 84 -7.02 -11.79 -13.56
CA GLY A 84 -8.34 -12.11 -13.01
C GLY A 84 -9.39 -11.02 -13.30
N SER A 85 -10.06 -10.56 -12.23
CA SER A 85 -11.05 -9.48 -12.33
C SER A 85 -10.42 -8.09 -12.33
N ALA A 86 -9.11 -7.99 -12.13
CA ALA A 86 -8.35 -6.76 -12.00
C ALA A 86 -8.91 -5.81 -10.93
N THR A 87 -9.31 -6.35 -9.78
CA THR A 87 -9.79 -5.59 -8.61
C THR A 87 -9.02 -5.95 -7.33
N LEU A 88 -9.43 -5.40 -6.18
CA LEU A 88 -8.83 -5.65 -4.86
C LEU A 88 -8.44 -7.12 -4.60
N LYS A 89 -9.31 -8.09 -4.92
CA LYS A 89 -9.00 -9.51 -4.68
C LYS A 89 -7.72 -9.94 -5.39
N ASP A 90 -7.53 -9.51 -6.63
CA ASP A 90 -6.36 -9.86 -7.43
C ASP A 90 -5.13 -9.12 -6.91
N ALA A 91 -5.29 -7.88 -6.47
CA ALA A 91 -4.23 -7.10 -5.82
C ALA A 91 -3.72 -7.74 -4.51
N VAL A 92 -4.62 -8.27 -3.65
CA VAL A 92 -4.25 -9.03 -2.46
C VAL A 92 -3.35 -10.22 -2.83
N ASN A 93 -3.73 -10.97 -3.87
CA ASN A 93 -2.97 -12.14 -4.28
C ASN A 93 -1.55 -11.78 -4.74
N GLU A 94 -1.41 -10.72 -5.54
CA GLU A 94 -0.08 -10.28 -5.99
C GLU A 94 0.76 -9.68 -4.84
N ALA A 95 0.15 -8.93 -3.92
CA ALA A 95 0.83 -8.42 -2.74
C ALA A 95 1.37 -9.56 -1.85
N LEU A 96 0.57 -10.61 -1.63
CA LEU A 96 1.01 -11.81 -0.91
C LEU A 96 2.16 -12.53 -1.61
N ARG A 97 2.08 -12.72 -2.94
CA ARG A 97 3.17 -13.33 -3.71
C ARG A 97 4.45 -12.50 -3.63
N TYR A 98 4.34 -11.18 -3.77
CA TYR A 98 5.46 -10.27 -3.60
C TYR A 98 6.07 -10.38 -2.21
N TRP A 99 5.24 -10.40 -1.17
CA TRP A 99 5.72 -10.50 0.21
C TRP A 99 6.46 -11.80 0.48
N VAL A 100 5.92 -12.94 0.04
CA VAL A 100 6.57 -14.25 0.21
C VAL A 100 7.95 -14.27 -0.46
N ALA A 101 8.09 -13.64 -1.63
CA ALA A 101 9.36 -13.56 -2.34
C ALA A 101 10.38 -12.55 -1.72
N ASN A 102 9.93 -11.65 -0.84
CA ASN A 102 10.75 -10.56 -0.26
C ASN A 102 10.64 -10.52 1.28
N VAL A 103 10.36 -11.65 1.93
CA VAL A 103 10.02 -11.69 3.36
C VAL A 103 11.13 -11.16 4.27
N ASP A 104 12.39 -11.22 3.83
CA ASP A 104 13.56 -10.82 4.62
C ASP A 104 13.63 -9.32 4.89
N ASP A 105 13.27 -8.48 3.92
CA ASP A 105 13.38 -7.01 4.01
C ASP A 105 12.04 -6.27 3.98
N THR A 106 10.95 -6.99 3.66
CA THR A 106 9.63 -6.41 3.42
C THR A 106 8.60 -6.82 4.49
N HIS A 107 7.84 -5.85 5.01
CA HIS A 107 6.64 -6.09 5.82
C HIS A 107 5.38 -5.91 4.98
N TYR A 108 4.42 -6.83 5.10
CA TYR A 108 3.12 -6.70 4.43
C TYR A 108 2.13 -5.95 5.34
N LEU A 109 1.74 -4.75 4.93
CA LEU A 109 0.84 -3.87 5.67
C LEU A 109 -0.61 -4.09 5.20
N LEU A 110 -1.34 -4.90 5.99
CA LEU A 110 -2.76 -5.23 5.81
C LEU A 110 -3.68 -4.09 6.23
#